data_AF-A0A7C8FB54-F1
#
_entry.id   AF-A0A7C8FB54-F1
#
_cell.length_a   1.000
_cell.length_b   1.000
_cell.length_c   1.000
_cell.angle_alpha   90.00
_cell.angle_beta   90.00
_cell.angle_gamma   90.00
#
_symmetry.space_group_name_H-M   'P 1'
#
loop_
_entity.id
_entity.type
_entity.pdbx_description
1 polymer ?
#
loop_
_entity_poly.entity_id
_entity_poly.type
_entity_poly.pdbx_seq_one_letter_code
_entity_poly.pdbx_strand_id
1 'polypeptide(L)'
;MYTFLYYSHSKRHSFSIEIPLEKQQLPGYPPNPVTIGDHIRKRRMDLGLLQREVAEIIGVTESSIWNWEHGTEPELQYNPNIIRFLGYVPFDRPDDTVGRLAWYRRVQGLTVVALGNQMNIHPDQLYEWLSVTRKPFNKSLQRIERFLESHAPFL
;
A
#
# COMPACT_ATOMS: atom_id res chain seq x y z
N MET A 1 -67.19 -11.04 49.88
CA MET A 1 -66.31 -10.12 49.14
C MET A 1 -64.97 -10.81 49.02
N TYR A 2 -64.67 -11.42 47.86
CA TYR A 2 -63.44 -12.20 47.67
C TYR A 2 -62.43 -11.35 46.88
N THR A 3 -61.28 -11.06 47.48
CA THR A 3 -60.13 -10.40 46.86
C THR A 3 -59.15 -11.46 46.35
N PHE A 4 -59.02 -11.61 45.04
CA PHE A 4 -57.95 -12.41 44.44
C PHE A 4 -56.71 -11.53 44.29
N LEU A 5 -55.63 -11.88 45.00
CA LEU A 5 -54.32 -11.27 44.84
C LEU A 5 -53.67 -11.83 43.55
N TYR A 6 -53.62 -11.01 42.51
CA TYR A 6 -52.92 -11.34 41.27
C TYR A 6 -51.40 -11.22 41.49
N TYR A 7 -50.73 -12.34 41.74
CA TYR A 7 -49.28 -12.44 41.64
C TYR A 7 -48.89 -12.70 40.19
N SER A 8 -48.54 -11.65 39.44
CA SER A 8 -47.94 -11.82 38.11
C SER A 8 -46.48 -12.23 38.25
N HIS A 9 -46.20 -13.53 38.21
CA HIS A 9 -44.83 -14.00 37.99
C HIS A 9 -44.44 -13.73 36.54
N SER A 10 -43.89 -12.54 36.29
CA SER A 10 -43.18 -12.24 35.04
C SER A 10 -41.89 -13.08 35.03
N LYS A 11 -41.93 -14.22 34.32
CA LYS A 11 -40.71 -14.93 33.94
C LYS A 11 -39.96 -14.03 32.97
N ARG A 12 -38.89 -13.38 33.44
CA ARG A 12 -37.91 -12.77 32.54
C ARG A 12 -37.26 -13.90 31.75
N HIS A 13 -37.77 -14.15 30.55
CA HIS A 13 -37.08 -15.02 29.61
C HIS A 13 -35.80 -14.29 29.19
N SER A 14 -34.67 -14.74 29.73
CA SER A 14 -33.35 -14.37 29.24
C SER A 14 -33.17 -15.05 27.88
N PHE A 15 -33.43 -14.32 26.80
CA PHE A 15 -33.04 -14.76 25.47
C PHE A 15 -31.60 -14.31 25.24
N SER A 16 -30.69 -15.28 25.14
CA SER A 16 -29.35 -15.04 24.61
C SER A 16 -29.47 -14.96 23.10
N ILE A 17 -29.43 -13.74 22.55
CA ILE A 17 -29.35 -13.52 21.11
C ILE A 17 -27.87 -13.60 20.75
N GLU A 18 -27.48 -14.68 20.10
CA GLU A 18 -26.18 -14.72 19.41
C GLU A 18 -26.33 -13.91 18.13
N ILE A 19 -25.87 -12.66 18.16
CA ILE A 19 -25.73 -11.84 16.96
C ILE A 19 -24.42 -12.27 16.32
N PRO A 20 -24.43 -12.97 15.16
CA PRO A 20 -23.19 -13.26 14.45
C PRO A 20 -22.55 -11.91 14.10
N LEU A 21 -21.40 -11.64 14.71
CA LEU A 21 -20.64 -10.40 14.52
C LEU A 21 -19.88 -10.46 13.19
N GLU A 22 -20.58 -10.72 12.09
CA GLU A 22 -19.99 -10.71 10.77
C GLU A 22 -19.89 -9.25 10.32
N LYS A 23 -18.67 -8.70 10.35
CA LYS A 23 -18.40 -7.32 9.94
C LYS A 23 -18.68 -7.20 8.44
N GLN A 24 -19.89 -6.76 8.09
CA GLN A 24 -20.26 -6.49 6.71
C GLN A 24 -19.25 -5.51 6.10
N GLN A 25 -18.76 -5.84 4.90
CA GLN A 25 -17.82 -4.97 4.21
C GLN A 25 -18.50 -3.65 3.86
N LEU A 26 -17.89 -2.54 4.25
CA LEU A 26 -18.41 -1.21 3.97
C LEU A 26 -18.55 -1.01 2.45
N PRO A 27 -19.58 -0.29 1.98
CA PRO A 27 -19.76 -0.01 0.57
C PRO A 27 -18.50 0.67 0.00
N GLY A 28 -18.00 0.15 -1.13
CA GLY A 28 -16.78 0.64 -1.78
C GLY A 28 -15.48 0.17 -1.13
N TYR A 29 -15.50 -0.87 -0.29
CA TYR A 29 -14.30 -1.58 0.14
C TYR A 29 -13.70 -2.38 -1.03
N PRO A 30 -12.39 -2.27 -1.33
CA PRO A 30 -11.74 -3.07 -2.36
C PRO A 30 -11.23 -4.40 -1.77
N PRO A 31 -11.93 -5.54 -1.96
CA PRO A 31 -11.50 -6.82 -1.39
C PRO A 31 -10.21 -7.35 -2.01
N ASN A 32 -10.01 -7.09 -3.31
CA ASN A 32 -8.83 -7.48 -4.08
C ASN A 32 -8.16 -6.21 -4.63
N PRO A 33 -7.26 -5.58 -3.86
CA PRO A 33 -6.60 -4.35 -4.30
C PRO A 33 -5.63 -4.65 -5.45
N VAL A 34 -5.69 -3.82 -6.51
CA VAL A 34 -4.82 -3.95 -7.69
C VAL A 34 -3.96 -2.71 -7.86
N THR A 35 -4.55 -1.52 -7.72
CA THR A 35 -3.84 -0.25 -7.82
C THR A 35 -3.29 0.20 -6.47
N ILE A 36 -2.30 1.09 -6.46
CA ILE A 36 -1.81 1.70 -5.20
C ILE A 36 -2.98 2.36 -4.45
N GLY A 37 -3.88 3.01 -5.20
CA GLY A 37 -5.11 3.59 -4.68
C GLY A 37 -5.98 2.59 -3.94
N ASP A 38 -6.17 1.39 -4.49
CA ASP A 38 -6.94 0.33 -3.83
C ASP A 38 -6.27 -0.14 -2.56
N HIS A 39 -4.94 -0.31 -2.56
CA HIS A 39 -4.19 -0.69 -1.36
C HIS A 39 -4.33 0.37 -0.26
N ILE A 40 -4.23 1.65 -0.61
CA ILE A 40 -4.43 2.78 0.33
C ILE A 40 -5.85 2.77 0.87
N ARG A 41 -6.84 2.69 -0.02
CA ARG A 41 -8.28 2.67 0.33
C ARG A 41 -8.61 1.50 1.25
N LYS A 42 -8.12 0.31 0.92
CA LYS A 42 -8.27 -0.89 1.74
C LYS A 42 -7.73 -0.66 3.14
N ARG A 43 -6.46 -0.23 3.24
CA ARG A 43 -5.78 -0.01 4.53
C ARG A 43 -6.47 1.08 5.35
N ARG A 44 -6.89 2.17 4.71
CA ARG A 44 -7.66 3.25 5.34
C ARG A 44 -8.95 2.73 5.95
N MET A 45 -9.73 1.95 5.20
CA MET A 45 -10.99 1.38 5.67
C MET A 45 -10.79 0.29 6.74
N ASP A 46 -9.73 -0.51 6.64
CA ASP A 46 -9.35 -1.49 7.65
C ASP A 46 -9.06 -0.82 9.01
N LEU A 47 -8.44 0.38 8.97
CA LEU A 47 -8.10 1.18 10.15
C LEU A 47 -9.21 2.15 10.58
N GLY A 48 -10.29 2.30 9.80
CA GLY A 48 -11.39 3.22 10.10
C GLY A 48 -11.02 4.70 9.96
N LEU A 49 -10.02 5.04 9.13
CA LEU A 49 -9.51 6.40 8.96
C LEU A 49 -10.26 7.19 7.87
N LEU A 50 -10.29 8.51 8.03
CA LEU A 50 -10.73 9.47 7.03
C LEU A 50 -9.62 9.74 6.00
N GLN A 51 -9.98 10.22 4.80
CA GLN A 51 -9.00 10.55 3.77
C GLN A 51 -8.03 11.65 4.23
N ARG A 52 -8.51 12.69 4.93
CA ARG A 52 -7.67 13.72 5.54
C ARG A 52 -6.63 13.17 6.53
N GLU A 53 -6.98 12.16 7.32
CA GLU A 53 -6.06 11.58 8.32
C GLU A 53 -4.96 10.78 7.62
N VAL A 54 -5.31 10.03 6.57
CA VAL A 54 -4.31 9.36 5.72
C VAL A 54 -3.40 10.36 5.03
N ALA A 55 -3.96 11.49 4.57
CA ALA A 55 -3.21 12.56 3.95
C ALA A 55 -2.16 13.15 4.92
N GLU A 56 -2.53 13.40 6.17
CA GLU A 56 -1.62 13.85 7.23
C GLU A 56 -0.51 12.82 7.52
N ILE A 57 -0.85 11.52 7.57
CA ILE A 57 0.13 10.45 7.82
C ILE A 57 1.16 10.33 6.68
N ILE A 58 0.70 10.44 5.43
CA ILE A 58 1.56 10.33 4.24
C ILE A 58 2.30 11.65 3.96
N GLY A 59 1.76 12.78 4.41
CA GLY A 59 2.28 14.12 4.18
C GLY A 59 1.84 14.75 2.85
N VAL A 60 0.59 14.52 2.45
CA VAL A 60 -0.01 15.03 1.21
C VAL A 60 -1.35 15.73 1.47
N THR A 61 -1.99 16.24 0.42
CA THR A 61 -3.33 16.81 0.53
C THR A 61 -4.40 15.72 0.50
N GLU A 62 -5.56 15.99 1.12
CA GLU A 62 -6.73 15.11 1.03
C GLU A 62 -7.16 14.85 -0.42
N SER A 63 -7.07 15.86 -1.29
CA SER A 63 -7.36 15.72 -2.72
C SER A 63 -6.44 14.71 -3.42
N SER A 64 -5.18 14.60 -2.98
CA SER A 64 -4.23 13.62 -3.52
C SER A 64 -4.67 12.19 -3.16
N ILE A 65 -5.07 11.97 -1.89
CA ILE A 65 -5.62 10.68 -1.45
C ILE A 65 -6.89 10.35 -2.23
N TRP A 66 -7.80 11.31 -2.38
CA TRP A 66 -9.01 11.10 -3.17
C TRP A 66 -8.68 10.70 -4.61
N ASN A 67 -7.79 11.42 -5.29
CA ASN A 67 -7.38 11.11 -6.66
C ASN A 67 -6.79 9.71 -6.78
N TRP A 68 -5.94 9.30 -5.82
CA TRP A 68 -5.33 7.97 -5.83
C TRP A 68 -6.35 6.87 -5.64
N GLU A 69 -7.28 7.02 -4.68
CA GLU A 69 -8.37 6.08 -4.46
C GLU A 69 -9.38 5.99 -5.61
N HIS A 70 -9.29 6.90 -6.59
CA HIS A 70 -10.09 6.92 -7.82
C HIS A 70 -9.27 6.62 -9.08
N GLY A 71 -8.09 6.02 -8.92
CA GLY A 71 -7.31 5.44 -10.02
C GLY A 71 -6.18 6.31 -10.57
N THR A 72 -5.89 7.45 -9.95
CA THR A 72 -4.68 8.23 -10.29
C THR A 72 -3.46 7.59 -9.64
N GLU A 73 -2.41 7.31 -10.41
CA GLU A 73 -1.18 6.78 -9.83
C GLU A 73 -0.39 7.88 -9.08
N PRO A 74 0.11 7.63 -7.86
CA PRO A 74 0.98 8.54 -7.14
C PRO A 74 2.32 8.72 -7.84
N GLU A 75 2.89 9.90 -7.70
CA GLU A 75 4.28 10.13 -8.09
C GLU A 75 5.24 9.31 -7.22
N LEU A 76 6.37 8.92 -7.80
CA LEU A 76 7.32 8.00 -7.18
C LEU A 76 7.81 8.48 -5.80
N GLN A 77 7.99 9.78 -5.62
CA GLN A 77 8.47 10.36 -4.36
C GLN A 77 7.57 10.04 -3.15
N TYR A 78 6.30 9.72 -3.37
CA TYR A 78 5.36 9.38 -2.31
C TYR A 78 5.41 7.89 -1.92
N ASN A 79 5.99 7.03 -2.77
CA ASN A 79 6.02 5.59 -2.53
C ASN A 79 6.64 5.20 -1.18
N PRO A 80 7.75 5.78 -0.70
CA PRO A 80 8.30 5.44 0.62
C PRO A 80 7.29 5.68 1.76
N ASN A 81 6.60 6.82 1.74
CA ASN A 81 5.61 7.15 2.77
C ASN A 81 4.35 6.28 2.64
N ILE A 82 3.92 5.98 1.41
CA ILE A 82 2.81 5.06 1.15
C ILE A 82 3.14 3.66 1.66
N ILE A 83 4.33 3.12 1.37
CA ILE A 83 4.78 1.80 1.83
C ILE A 83 4.83 1.77 3.35
N ARG A 84 5.33 2.83 4.00
CA ARG A 84 5.31 2.96 5.47
C ARG A 84 3.89 2.94 6.04
N PHE A 85 2.94 3.62 5.39
CA PHE A 85 1.53 3.61 5.78
C PHE A 85 0.87 2.23 5.59
N LEU A 86 1.14 1.58 4.46
CA LEU A 86 0.61 0.24 4.14
C LEU A 86 1.20 -0.84 5.06
N GLY A 87 2.48 -0.72 5.43
CA GLY A 87 3.22 -1.72 6.18
C GLY A 87 3.74 -2.88 5.32
N TYR A 88 3.61 -2.78 4.00
CA TYR A 88 4.11 -3.74 3.01
C TYR A 88 4.31 -3.06 1.66
N VAL A 89 5.05 -3.71 0.74
CA VAL A 89 5.26 -3.21 -0.62
C VAL A 89 4.14 -3.74 -1.53
N PRO A 90 3.32 -2.88 -2.18
CA PRO A 90 2.21 -3.29 -3.02
C PRO A 90 2.63 -3.65 -4.46
N PHE A 91 3.93 -3.85 -4.72
CA PHE A 91 4.47 -4.09 -6.06
C PHE A 91 5.13 -5.46 -6.12
N ASP A 92 4.78 -6.23 -7.16
CA ASP A 92 5.47 -7.47 -7.45
C ASP A 92 6.94 -7.23 -7.73
N ARG A 93 7.79 -8.05 -7.13
CA ARG A 93 9.23 -8.02 -7.34
C ARG A 93 9.55 -8.88 -8.57
N PRO A 94 9.99 -8.29 -9.69
CA PRO A 94 10.37 -9.06 -10.87
C PRO A 94 11.68 -9.82 -10.63
N ASP A 95 11.88 -10.93 -11.35
CA ASP A 95 13.09 -11.76 -11.24
C ASP A 95 14.29 -11.18 -12.02
N ASP A 96 14.01 -10.46 -13.11
CA ASP A 96 15.05 -9.87 -13.95
C ASP A 96 15.89 -8.84 -13.18
N THR A 97 17.20 -8.79 -13.44
CA THR A 97 18.13 -7.87 -12.75
C THR A 97 17.80 -6.40 -12.99
N VAL A 98 17.41 -6.03 -14.22
CA VAL A 98 16.97 -4.65 -14.53
C VAL A 98 15.60 -4.39 -13.94
N GLY A 99 14.71 -5.37 -13.98
CA GLY A 99 13.42 -5.33 -13.26
C GLY A 99 13.60 -5.04 -11.77
N ARG A 100 14.51 -5.74 -11.09
CA ARG A 100 14.80 -5.54 -9.65
C ARG A 100 15.32 -4.14 -9.37
N LEU A 101 16.12 -3.58 -10.28
CA LEU A 101 16.57 -2.18 -10.18
C LEU A 101 15.41 -1.20 -10.34
N ALA A 102 14.50 -1.44 -11.29
CA ALA A 102 13.29 -0.64 -11.47
C ALA A 102 12.37 -0.71 -10.23
N TRP A 103 12.22 -1.90 -9.65
CA TRP A 103 11.47 -2.12 -8.42
C TRP A 103 12.10 -1.38 -7.24
N TYR A 104 13.42 -1.49 -7.04
CA TYR A 104 14.16 -0.75 -6.01
C TYR A 104 13.95 0.76 -6.16
N ARG A 105 14.07 1.27 -7.39
CA ARG A 105 13.81 2.69 -7.71
C ARG A 105 12.39 3.10 -7.31
N ARG A 106 11.39 2.27 -7.62
CA ARG A 106 9.98 2.53 -7.31
C ARG A 106 9.76 2.55 -5.80
N VAL A 107 10.30 1.59 -5.07
CA VAL A 107 10.16 1.48 -3.61
C VAL A 107 10.80 2.64 -2.88
N GLN A 108 12.01 3.03 -3.28
CA GLN A 108 12.74 4.14 -2.69
C GLN A 108 12.26 5.52 -3.17
N GLY A 109 11.34 5.57 -4.13
CA GLY A 109 10.84 6.82 -4.71
C GLY A 109 11.90 7.64 -5.45
N LEU A 110 12.93 6.97 -6.00
CA LEU A 110 14.07 7.63 -6.61
C LEU A 110 13.78 8.06 -8.05
N THR A 111 14.23 9.25 -8.40
CA THR A 111 14.33 9.65 -9.82
C THR A 111 15.45 8.87 -10.51
N VAL A 112 15.42 8.79 -11.84
CA VAL A 112 16.50 8.12 -12.62
C VAL A 112 17.85 8.81 -12.36
N VAL A 113 17.85 10.14 -12.22
CA VAL A 113 19.03 10.94 -11.92
C VAL A 113 19.58 10.61 -10.53
N ALA A 114 18.72 10.58 -9.50
CA ALA A 114 19.14 10.24 -8.14
C ALA A 114 19.73 8.83 -8.06
N LEU A 115 19.11 7.87 -8.75
CA LEU A 115 19.63 6.50 -8.84
C LEU A 115 21.00 6.45 -9.55
N GLY A 116 21.18 7.21 -10.62
CA GLY A 116 22.46 7.33 -11.32
C GLY A 116 23.57 7.86 -10.45
N ASN A 117 23.28 8.92 -9.71
CA ASN A 117 24.22 9.47 -8.74
C ASN A 117 24.57 8.44 -7.65
N GLN A 118 23.57 7.70 -7.13
CA GLN A 118 23.79 6.68 -6.11
C GLN A 118 24.64 5.50 -6.60
N MET A 119 24.44 5.08 -7.85
CA MET A 119 25.21 3.99 -8.47
C MET A 119 26.53 4.44 -9.08
N ASN A 120 26.80 5.75 -9.14
CA ASN A 120 27.89 6.37 -9.89
C ASN A 120 27.89 5.92 -11.38
N ILE A 121 26.71 6.03 -12.01
CA ILE A 121 26.42 5.72 -13.42
C ILE A 121 25.74 6.94 -14.03
N HIS A 122 26.08 7.26 -15.29
CA HIS A 122 25.46 8.40 -15.98
C HIS A 122 23.93 8.21 -16.10
N PRO A 123 23.09 9.23 -15.80
CA PRO A 123 21.63 9.10 -15.83
C PRO A 123 21.07 8.59 -17.16
N ASP A 124 21.63 9.01 -18.30
CA ASP A 124 21.19 8.58 -19.63
C ASP A 124 21.36 7.07 -19.84
N GLN A 125 22.45 6.50 -19.31
CA GLN A 125 22.71 5.06 -19.39
C GLN A 125 21.68 4.26 -18.60
N LEU A 126 21.26 4.77 -17.43
CA LEU A 126 20.17 4.17 -16.66
C LEU A 126 18.82 4.33 -17.34
N TYR A 127 18.57 5.48 -17.97
CA TYR A 127 17.36 5.70 -18.76
C TYR A 127 17.24 4.69 -19.90
N GLU A 128 18.34 4.44 -20.63
CA GLU A 128 18.38 3.43 -21.70
C GLU A 128 18.06 2.01 -21.19
N TRP A 129 18.55 1.64 -20.01
CA TRP A 129 18.28 0.32 -19.41
C TRP A 129 16.84 0.19 -18.93
N LEU A 130 16.30 1.23 -18.27
CA LEU A 130 14.95 1.21 -17.70
C LEU A 130 13.84 1.41 -18.75
N SER A 131 14.15 2.01 -19.90
CA SER A 131 13.20 2.21 -21.01
C SER A 131 13.12 1.03 -21.99
N VAL A 132 13.81 -0.09 -21.69
CA VAL A 132 13.90 -1.30 -22.55
C VAL A 132 14.63 -1.05 -23.89
N THR A 133 15.08 0.18 -24.15
CA THR A 133 15.73 0.59 -25.40
C THR A 133 17.07 -0.12 -25.63
N ARG A 134 17.85 -0.37 -24.57
CA ARG A 134 19.10 -1.13 -24.64
C ARG A 134 19.31 -2.01 -23.42
N LYS A 135 19.65 -3.28 -23.66
CA LYS A 135 20.01 -4.22 -22.60
C LYS A 135 21.42 -3.91 -22.07
N PRO A 136 21.62 -3.92 -20.73
CA PRO A 136 22.95 -3.77 -20.15
C PRO A 136 23.87 -4.93 -20.52
N PHE A 137 25.16 -4.64 -20.68
CA PHE A 137 26.19 -5.67 -20.85
C PHE A 137 26.45 -6.42 -19.53
N ASN A 138 27.03 -7.62 -19.61
CA ASN A 138 27.30 -8.48 -18.45
C ASN A 138 28.05 -7.78 -17.30
N LYS A 139 29.02 -6.90 -17.59
CA LYS A 139 29.73 -6.13 -16.55
C LYS A 139 28.82 -5.17 -15.79
N SER A 140 27.86 -4.55 -16.49
CA SER A 140 26.88 -3.66 -15.90
C SER A 140 25.87 -4.42 -15.05
N LEU A 141 25.44 -5.61 -15.50
CA LEU A 141 24.57 -6.50 -14.71
C LEU A 141 25.20 -6.87 -13.37
N GLN A 142 26.45 -7.31 -13.36
CA GLN A 142 27.16 -7.61 -12.11
C GLN A 142 27.27 -6.41 -11.18
N ARG A 143 27.42 -5.19 -11.73
CA ARG A 143 27.45 -3.96 -10.93
C ARG A 143 26.08 -3.66 -10.32
N ILE A 144 24.99 -3.87 -11.07
CA ILE A 144 23.63 -3.73 -10.56
C ILE A 144 23.37 -4.74 -9.44
N GLU A 145 23.78 -6.00 -9.63
CA GLU A 145 23.57 -7.05 -8.62
C GLU A 145 24.29 -6.74 -7.31
N ARG A 146 25.58 -6.38 -7.35
CA ARG A 146 26.32 -5.96 -6.14
C ARG A 146 25.69 -4.74 -5.46
N PHE A 147 25.18 -3.80 -6.25
CA PHE A 147 24.49 -2.63 -5.72
C PHE A 147 23.20 -3.04 -4.99
N LEU A 148 22.39 -3.91 -5.60
CA LEU A 148 21.16 -4.42 -4.99
C LEU A 148 21.46 -5.23 -3.74
N GLU A 149 22.47 -6.10 -3.73
CA GLU A 149 22.86 -6.88 -2.54
C GLU A 149 23.28 -6.01 -1.35
N SER A 150 24.00 -4.91 -1.62
CA SER A 150 24.43 -3.98 -0.56
C SER A 150 23.29 -3.11 -0.01
N HIS A 151 22.23 -2.86 -0.79
CA HIS A 151 21.16 -1.93 -0.43
C HIS A 151 19.79 -2.58 -0.18
N ALA A 152 19.63 -3.88 -0.47
CA ALA A 152 18.39 -4.62 -0.26
C ALA A 152 18.30 -5.49 1.03
N PRO A 153 19.13 -5.35 2.10
CA PRO A 153 19.02 -6.28 3.23
C PRO A 153 17.74 -6.13 4.08
N PHE A 154 16.90 -5.11 3.83
CA PHE A 154 15.74 -4.79 4.69
C PHE A 154 14.44 -4.47 3.95
N LEU A 155 14.28 -4.94 2.70
CA LEU A 155 13.01 -4.87 1.97
C LEU A 155 12.48 -6.26 1.65
#